data_AF-A0AA42N4J2-F1
#
_entry.id   AF-A0AA42N4J2-F1
#
_cell.length_a   1.000
_cell.length_b   1.000
_cell.length_c   1.000
_cell.angle_alpha   90.00
_cell.angle_beta   90.00
_cell.angle_gamma   90.00
#
_symmetry.space_group_name_H-M   'P 1'
#
loop_
_entity.id
_entity.type
_entity.pdbx_description
1 polymer ?
#
loop_
_entity_poly.entity_id
_entity_poly.type
_entity_poly.pdbx_seq_one_letter_code
_entity_poly.pdbx_strand_id
1 'polypeptide(L)'
;MQASQWTPEIIVICAVLALAAAVIGFVLATLRQSRQINQLGAQLEQVAEAKTSTEAQSQILQSQLRESEGRSQALQVEEGKLKVQLQASVETNTRLMQELQDHKAVASDLQVKLDQANRQHHEAAKRLEAAQTSVQGQQEQMRELRERLDTTSTAKTALQEERDRLKDALANEETRAKVAETSEHDARAQLAETKQQLHEQVKAFGELQERFNTLSSEHTKLKTTLSQREEHFQEQMTQLADARKSLTQEFENLANKIFEEKGKTFTQTSQTSIDGMLKPFREQIEGFQKRINEVHDASLQGNTSLNSEIKKVLEIGLQMSKEANNLTSALKGDSQQRGAWGEAQLRRTLEMSGLIEEAHYEVQAAFKDAEGRSKQTDYLIKLPDGKHIIIDSKVSLVAYDRAVGSESPEEYQLAMAEHVKAVRKHIDDLASKDYTNLAGIHSPDFVLMFMPIEPAYIEAMKHNKDLFEYGYKKHIVLVSHTTLIPILRTVANLWMIERSNAEAREISEKAGEIYNQVCLVAERIGKLGGTLNTASNHYNSAITALAGQQGLYGKIDRFSQLSAKVSKTLPTLEPVHVDFQSERLSLIVEALDESPEPNESLPQLPADDHEGEQSSHTETSPKNEFEFF
;
A
#
# COMPACT_ATOMS: atom_id res chain seq x y z
N MET A 1 18.95 -174.71 -115.82
CA MET A 1 19.76 -174.59 -117.06
C MET A 1 21.22 -174.51 -116.62
N GLN A 2 22.11 -175.38 -117.11
CA GLN A 2 23.58 -175.25 -116.98
C GLN A 2 24.09 -174.75 -115.61
N ALA A 3 24.18 -175.63 -114.62
CA ALA A 3 25.41 -176.34 -114.22
C ALA A 3 26.29 -175.55 -113.23
N SER A 4 25.87 -175.53 -111.95
CA SER A 4 26.61 -174.98 -110.81
C SER A 4 26.42 -175.93 -109.61
N GLN A 5 27.52 -176.57 -109.19
CA GLN A 5 27.58 -177.44 -108.01
C GLN A 5 27.94 -176.60 -106.78
N TRP A 6 27.06 -176.49 -105.79
CA TRP A 6 27.43 -176.28 -104.39
C TRP A 6 26.51 -177.14 -103.50
N THR A 7 27.11 -177.93 -102.61
CA THR A 7 26.52 -179.04 -101.83
C THR A 7 25.87 -178.58 -100.51
N PRO A 8 24.96 -179.38 -99.91
CA PRO A 8 24.11 -178.99 -98.77
C PRO A 8 24.82 -178.59 -97.45
N GLU A 9 26.09 -178.91 -97.24
CA GLU A 9 26.85 -178.51 -96.03
C GLU A 9 27.10 -176.99 -95.97
N ILE A 10 27.12 -176.31 -97.12
CA ILE A 10 27.49 -174.89 -97.22
C ILE A 10 26.30 -173.97 -96.86
N ILE A 11 25.07 -174.45 -97.06
CA ILE A 11 23.85 -173.73 -96.67
C ILE A 11 23.73 -173.63 -95.15
N VAL A 12 24.13 -174.67 -94.40
CA VAL A 12 24.06 -174.68 -92.93
C VAL A 12 25.12 -173.75 -92.32
N ILE A 13 26.33 -173.72 -92.86
CA ILE A 13 27.40 -172.81 -92.39
C ILE A 13 27.01 -171.34 -92.65
N CYS A 14 26.42 -171.03 -93.80
CA CYS A 14 25.92 -169.68 -94.09
C CYS A 14 24.78 -169.27 -93.16
N ALA A 15 23.88 -170.19 -92.79
CA ALA A 15 22.78 -169.89 -91.86
C ALA A 15 23.26 -169.62 -90.43
N VAL A 16 24.25 -170.38 -89.94
CA VAL A 16 24.83 -170.17 -88.59
C VAL A 16 25.65 -168.87 -88.52
N LEU A 17 26.40 -168.54 -89.57
CA LEU A 17 27.12 -167.26 -89.66
C LEU A 17 26.18 -166.04 -89.72
N ALA A 18 25.05 -166.15 -90.42
CA ALA A 18 24.04 -165.09 -90.45
C ALA A 18 23.39 -164.86 -89.07
N LEU A 19 23.12 -165.92 -88.32
CA LEU A 19 22.58 -165.85 -86.96
C LEU A 19 23.59 -165.26 -85.97
N ALA A 20 24.87 -165.63 -86.07
CA ALA A 20 25.93 -165.05 -85.25
C ALA A 20 26.11 -163.53 -85.53
N ALA A 21 26.06 -163.12 -86.79
CA ALA A 21 26.13 -161.71 -87.17
C ALA A 21 24.93 -160.89 -86.64
N ALA A 22 23.72 -161.47 -86.63
CA ALA A 22 22.53 -160.82 -86.08
C ALA A 22 22.62 -160.61 -84.55
N VAL A 23 23.15 -161.59 -83.81
CA VAL A 23 23.33 -161.47 -82.35
C VAL A 23 24.40 -160.42 -82.00
N ILE A 24 25.52 -160.41 -82.72
CA ILE A 24 26.57 -159.40 -82.51
C ILE A 24 26.06 -157.98 -82.86
N GLY A 25 25.26 -157.84 -83.92
CA GLY A 25 24.59 -156.59 -84.26
C GLY A 25 23.63 -156.11 -83.18
N PHE A 26 22.86 -157.02 -82.57
CA PHE A 26 21.94 -156.70 -81.47
C PHE A 26 22.66 -156.25 -80.19
N VAL A 27 23.77 -156.92 -79.84
CA VAL A 27 24.59 -156.53 -78.66
C VAL A 27 25.27 -155.17 -78.87
N LEU A 28 25.77 -154.90 -80.07
CA LEU A 28 26.34 -153.58 -80.40
C LEU A 28 25.29 -152.47 -80.43
N ALA A 29 24.08 -152.75 -80.91
CA ALA A 29 22.97 -151.80 -80.89
C ALA A 29 22.52 -151.47 -79.46
N THR A 30 22.40 -152.47 -78.59
CA THR A 30 22.01 -152.28 -77.18
C THR A 30 23.09 -151.55 -76.37
N LEU A 31 24.38 -151.81 -76.62
CA LEU A 31 25.49 -151.04 -76.02
C LEU A 31 25.50 -149.58 -76.48
N ARG A 32 25.21 -149.32 -77.76
CA ARG A 32 25.13 -147.96 -78.30
C ARG A 32 23.93 -147.20 -77.74
N GLN A 33 22.79 -147.87 -77.58
CA GLN A 33 21.58 -147.31 -76.97
C GLN A 33 21.79 -147.02 -75.48
N SER A 34 22.47 -147.91 -74.73
CA SER A 34 22.81 -147.68 -73.33
C SER A 34 23.75 -146.47 -73.14
N ARG A 35 24.74 -146.30 -74.03
CA ARG A 35 25.58 -145.09 -74.04
C ARG A 35 24.79 -143.82 -74.34
N GLN A 36 23.86 -143.86 -75.30
CA GLN A 36 22.98 -142.71 -75.60
C GLN A 36 22.06 -142.37 -74.43
N ILE A 37 21.49 -143.36 -73.75
CA ILE A 37 20.63 -143.15 -72.57
C ILE A 37 21.43 -142.53 -71.42
N ASN A 38 22.66 -142.98 -71.17
CA ASN A 38 23.51 -142.39 -70.14
C ASN A 38 23.96 -140.97 -70.49
N GLN A 39 24.24 -140.67 -71.77
CA GLN A 39 24.55 -139.30 -72.21
C GLN A 39 23.33 -138.37 -72.08
N LEU A 40 22.13 -138.84 -72.44
CA LEU A 40 20.88 -138.08 -72.26
C LEU A 40 20.54 -137.87 -70.78
N GLY A 41 20.78 -138.88 -69.92
CA GLY A 41 20.61 -138.77 -68.47
C GLY A 41 21.52 -137.71 -67.85
N ALA A 42 22.80 -137.71 -68.22
CA ALA A 42 23.76 -136.69 -67.77
C ALA A 42 23.42 -135.28 -68.26
N GLN A 43 22.89 -135.14 -69.49
CA GLN A 43 22.40 -133.85 -69.99
C GLN A 43 21.14 -133.36 -69.26
N LEU A 44 20.22 -134.27 -68.93
CA LEU A 44 19.01 -133.96 -68.17
C LEU A 44 19.33 -133.52 -66.73
N GLU A 45 20.33 -134.15 -66.10
CA GLU A 45 20.80 -133.78 -64.77
C GLU A 45 21.51 -132.42 -64.77
N GLN A 46 22.38 -132.14 -65.76
CA GLN A 46 22.96 -130.80 -65.95
C GLN A 46 21.89 -129.72 -66.20
N VAL A 47 20.86 -130.01 -66.98
CA VAL A 47 19.75 -129.06 -67.23
C VAL A 47 18.90 -128.86 -65.98
N ALA A 48 18.69 -129.90 -65.16
CA ALA A 48 17.97 -129.78 -63.89
C ALA A 48 18.77 -128.96 -62.84
N GLU A 49 20.08 -129.17 -62.73
CA GLU A 49 20.96 -128.34 -61.90
C GLU A 49 21.04 -126.89 -62.40
N ALA A 50 21.15 -126.68 -63.71
CA ALA A 50 21.14 -125.34 -64.29
C ALA A 50 19.80 -124.63 -64.05
N LYS A 51 18.68 -125.35 -64.14
CA LYS A 51 17.33 -124.82 -63.86
C LYS A 51 17.15 -124.45 -62.39
N THR A 52 17.54 -125.33 -61.47
CA THR A 52 17.45 -125.04 -60.02
C THR A 52 18.38 -123.89 -59.62
N SER A 53 19.57 -123.81 -60.21
CA SER A 53 20.49 -122.67 -60.05
C SER A 53 19.91 -121.35 -60.57
N THR A 54 19.29 -121.35 -61.76
CA THR A 54 18.62 -120.15 -62.30
C THR A 54 17.37 -119.76 -61.53
N GLU A 55 16.59 -120.72 -61.02
CA GLU A 55 15.45 -120.45 -60.13
C GLU A 55 15.91 -119.84 -58.80
N ALA A 56 17.01 -120.34 -58.21
CA ALA A 56 17.61 -119.74 -57.01
C ALA A 56 18.13 -118.32 -57.28
N GLN A 57 18.81 -118.08 -58.41
CA GLN A 57 19.25 -116.75 -58.82
C GLN A 57 18.07 -115.80 -59.07
N SER A 58 16.98 -116.28 -59.67
CA SER A 58 15.76 -115.50 -59.89
C SER A 58 15.09 -115.10 -58.58
N GLN A 59 15.03 -116.01 -57.59
CA GLN A 59 14.51 -115.71 -56.26
C GLN A 59 15.39 -114.67 -55.52
N ILE A 60 16.71 -114.79 -55.61
CA ILE A 60 17.63 -113.80 -55.03
C ILE A 60 17.42 -112.44 -55.68
N LEU A 61 17.38 -112.36 -57.02
CA LEU A 61 17.12 -111.10 -57.73
C LEU A 61 15.75 -110.51 -57.40
N GLN A 62 14.71 -111.34 -57.25
CA GLN A 62 13.39 -110.87 -56.81
C GLN A 62 13.42 -110.32 -55.38
N SER A 63 14.19 -110.94 -54.48
CA SER A 63 14.35 -110.44 -53.11
C SER A 63 15.09 -109.10 -53.08
N GLN A 64 16.18 -108.96 -53.85
CA GLN A 64 16.94 -107.72 -54.00
C GLN A 64 16.10 -106.62 -54.67
N LEU A 65 15.28 -106.96 -55.66
CA LEU A 65 14.37 -106.01 -56.30
C LEU A 65 13.33 -105.50 -55.30
N ARG A 66 12.70 -106.38 -54.52
CA ARG A 66 11.75 -105.98 -53.46
C ARG A 66 12.40 -105.11 -52.39
N GLU A 67 13.63 -105.42 -52.00
CA GLU A 67 14.37 -104.61 -51.04
C GLU A 67 14.71 -103.23 -51.61
N SER A 68 15.14 -103.17 -52.87
CA SER A 68 15.40 -101.90 -53.58
C SER A 68 14.13 -101.07 -53.78
N GLU A 69 13.01 -101.70 -54.11
CA GLU A 69 11.70 -101.04 -54.22
C GLU A 69 11.25 -100.49 -52.85
N GLY A 70 11.44 -101.26 -51.78
CA GLY A 70 11.17 -100.80 -50.41
C GLY A 70 12.03 -99.61 -49.99
N ARG A 71 13.34 -99.63 -50.31
CA ARG A 71 14.24 -98.49 -50.09
C ARG A 71 13.85 -97.27 -50.91
N SER A 72 13.46 -97.46 -52.17
CA SER A 72 12.98 -96.38 -53.04
C SER A 72 11.71 -95.73 -52.49
N GLN A 73 10.74 -96.53 -52.04
CA GLN A 73 9.52 -96.03 -51.40
C GLN A 73 9.83 -95.27 -50.10
N ALA A 74 10.74 -95.78 -49.27
CA ALA A 74 11.15 -95.10 -48.04
C ALA A 74 11.80 -93.74 -48.33
N LEU A 75 12.71 -93.68 -49.31
CA LEU A 75 13.34 -92.43 -49.76
C LEU A 75 12.31 -91.45 -50.35
N GLN A 76 11.31 -91.94 -51.08
CA GLN A 76 10.24 -91.10 -51.64
C GLN A 76 9.36 -90.47 -50.54
N VAL A 77 9.11 -91.21 -49.46
CA VAL A 77 8.40 -90.68 -48.28
C VAL A 77 9.24 -89.63 -47.55
N GLU A 78 10.55 -89.86 -47.41
CA GLU A 78 11.47 -88.91 -46.78
C GLU A 78 11.63 -87.62 -47.61
N GLU A 79 11.76 -87.75 -48.93
CA GLU A 79 11.75 -86.63 -49.88
C GLU A 79 10.44 -85.83 -49.77
N GLY A 80 9.30 -86.52 -49.65
CA GLY A 80 8.00 -85.89 -49.43
C GLY A 80 7.95 -85.07 -48.13
N LYS A 81 8.47 -85.62 -47.03
CA LYS A 81 8.56 -84.91 -45.73
C LYS A 81 9.47 -83.69 -45.81
N LEU A 82 10.65 -83.83 -46.44
CA LEU A 82 11.60 -82.73 -46.63
C LEU A 82 11.02 -81.63 -47.52
N LYS A 83 10.27 -81.98 -48.59
CA LYS A 83 9.57 -81.00 -49.43
C LYS A 83 8.52 -80.20 -48.64
N VAL A 84 7.73 -80.87 -47.80
CA VAL A 84 6.74 -80.18 -46.95
C VAL A 84 7.42 -79.25 -45.93
N GLN A 85 8.50 -79.71 -45.28
CA GLN A 85 9.28 -78.87 -44.37
C GLN A 85 9.93 -77.68 -45.08
N LEU A 86 10.47 -77.88 -46.27
CA LEU A 86 11.06 -76.82 -47.09
C LEU A 86 9.98 -75.80 -47.49
N GLN A 87 8.81 -76.25 -47.92
CA GLN A 87 7.70 -75.37 -48.28
C GLN A 87 7.23 -74.53 -47.09
N ALA A 88 7.05 -75.16 -45.91
CA ALA A 88 6.71 -74.43 -44.69
C ALA A 88 7.79 -73.41 -44.29
N SER A 89 9.07 -73.77 -44.45
CA SER A 89 10.18 -72.84 -44.20
C SER A 89 10.21 -71.68 -45.21
N VAL A 90 9.86 -71.91 -46.48
CA VAL A 90 9.75 -70.86 -47.48
C VAL A 90 8.61 -69.91 -47.14
N GLU A 91 7.42 -70.44 -46.82
CA GLU A 91 6.25 -69.65 -46.45
C GLU A 91 6.52 -68.76 -45.21
N THR A 92 7.18 -69.32 -44.19
CA THR A 92 7.58 -68.54 -43.00
C THR A 92 8.60 -67.45 -43.34
N ASN A 93 9.57 -67.72 -44.21
CA ASN A 93 10.55 -66.73 -44.64
C ASN A 93 9.88 -65.61 -45.46
N THR A 94 8.96 -65.95 -46.37
CA THR A 94 8.17 -64.95 -47.11
C THR A 94 7.36 -64.07 -46.17
N ARG A 95 6.72 -64.65 -45.14
CA ARG A 95 5.99 -63.88 -44.13
C ARG A 95 6.92 -62.94 -43.35
N LEU A 96 8.08 -63.43 -42.89
CA LEU A 96 9.05 -62.60 -42.16
C LEU A 96 9.64 -61.48 -43.04
N MET A 97 9.86 -61.73 -44.33
CA MET A 97 10.28 -60.68 -45.26
C MET A 97 9.21 -59.59 -45.41
N GLN A 98 7.94 -59.98 -45.47
CA GLN A 98 6.82 -59.03 -45.52
C GLN A 98 6.76 -58.19 -44.23
N GLU A 99 6.81 -58.82 -43.06
CA GLU A 99 6.82 -58.13 -41.76
C GLU A 99 8.02 -57.17 -41.65
N LEU A 100 9.21 -57.58 -42.10
CA LEU A 100 10.40 -56.72 -42.12
C LEU A 100 10.20 -55.50 -43.03
N GLN A 101 9.53 -55.67 -44.17
CA GLN A 101 9.24 -54.58 -45.08
C GLN A 101 8.24 -53.59 -44.48
N ASP A 102 7.20 -54.08 -43.81
CA ASP A 102 6.21 -53.26 -43.11
C ASP A 102 6.87 -52.48 -41.95
N HIS A 103 7.72 -53.15 -41.16
CA HIS A 103 8.47 -52.49 -40.10
C HIS A 103 9.43 -51.41 -40.62
N LYS A 104 10.08 -51.63 -41.78
CA LYS A 104 10.91 -50.61 -42.44
C LYS A 104 10.08 -49.41 -42.90
N ALA A 105 8.88 -49.64 -43.42
CA ALA A 105 7.97 -48.56 -43.82
C ALA A 105 7.54 -47.72 -42.60
N VAL A 106 7.18 -48.38 -41.49
CA VAL A 106 6.82 -47.70 -40.23
C VAL A 106 8.01 -46.91 -39.66
N ALA A 107 9.21 -47.48 -39.67
CA ALA A 107 10.42 -46.78 -39.21
C ALA A 107 10.72 -45.53 -40.06
N SER A 108 10.52 -45.62 -41.37
CA SER A 108 10.66 -44.46 -42.27
C SER A 108 9.63 -43.37 -41.98
N ASP A 109 8.37 -43.73 -41.74
CA ASP A 109 7.32 -42.76 -41.39
C ASP A 109 7.61 -42.07 -40.05
N LEU A 110 8.06 -42.84 -39.04
CA LEU A 110 8.48 -42.29 -37.75
C LEU A 110 9.67 -41.36 -37.87
N GLN A 111 10.63 -41.66 -38.74
CA GLN A 111 11.77 -40.77 -39.00
C GLN A 111 11.32 -39.42 -39.57
N VAL A 112 10.39 -39.44 -40.54
CA VAL A 112 9.84 -38.20 -41.12
C VAL A 112 9.10 -37.38 -40.07
N LYS A 113 8.29 -38.03 -39.21
CA LYS A 113 7.59 -37.37 -38.10
C LYS A 113 8.57 -36.76 -37.09
N LEU A 114 9.64 -37.46 -36.77
CA LEU A 114 10.69 -36.97 -35.87
C LEU A 114 11.39 -35.73 -36.45
N ASP A 115 11.74 -35.78 -37.74
CA ASP A 115 12.37 -34.64 -38.43
C ASP A 115 11.43 -33.43 -38.48
N GLN A 116 10.13 -33.65 -38.69
CA GLN A 116 9.13 -32.59 -38.65
C GLN A 116 8.99 -31.99 -37.24
N ALA A 117 8.93 -32.82 -36.20
CA ALA A 117 8.87 -32.36 -34.81
C ALA A 117 10.13 -31.55 -34.43
N ASN A 118 11.31 -32.01 -34.85
CA ASN A 118 12.57 -31.29 -34.62
C ASN A 118 12.59 -29.92 -35.31
N ARG A 119 12.06 -29.81 -36.54
CA ARG A 119 11.93 -28.51 -37.24
C ARG A 119 10.99 -27.57 -36.49
N GLN A 120 9.83 -28.07 -36.05
CA GLN A 120 8.87 -27.28 -35.27
C GLN A 120 9.48 -26.79 -33.94
N HIS A 121 10.22 -27.66 -33.25
CA HIS A 121 10.93 -27.29 -32.03
C HIS A 121 11.98 -26.19 -32.30
N HIS A 122 12.75 -26.31 -33.38
CA HIS A 122 13.74 -25.31 -33.75
C HIS A 122 13.11 -23.95 -34.10
N GLU A 123 11.98 -23.94 -34.80
CA GLU A 123 11.21 -22.71 -35.07
C GLU A 123 10.64 -22.09 -33.79
N ALA A 124 10.10 -22.92 -32.89
CA ALA A 124 9.60 -22.46 -31.59
C ALA A 124 10.73 -21.87 -30.73
N ALA A 125 11.91 -22.50 -30.70
CA ALA A 125 13.08 -21.99 -30.00
C ALA A 125 13.54 -20.63 -30.55
N LYS A 126 13.59 -20.46 -31.88
CA LYS A 126 13.88 -19.16 -32.50
C LYS A 126 12.86 -18.07 -32.15
N ARG A 127 11.57 -18.42 -32.11
CA ARG A 127 10.52 -17.48 -31.69
C ARG A 127 10.67 -17.09 -30.22
N LEU A 128 11.02 -18.03 -29.36
CA LEU A 128 11.26 -17.77 -27.94
C LEU A 128 12.47 -16.83 -27.75
N GLU A 129 13.57 -17.07 -28.45
CA GLU A 129 14.77 -16.22 -28.40
C GLU A 129 14.49 -14.80 -28.90
N ALA A 130 13.72 -14.66 -29.99
CA ALA A 130 13.29 -13.35 -30.50
C ALA A 130 12.37 -12.63 -29.49
N ALA A 131 11.44 -13.35 -28.86
CA ALA A 131 10.57 -12.80 -27.83
C ALA A 131 11.35 -12.37 -26.59
N GLN A 132 12.32 -13.16 -26.13
CA GLN A 132 13.22 -12.81 -25.02
C GLN A 132 14.03 -11.54 -25.30
N THR A 133 14.59 -11.43 -26.50
CA THR A 133 15.31 -10.23 -26.94
C THR A 133 14.39 -9.00 -26.95
N SER A 134 13.15 -9.14 -27.44
CA SER A 134 12.17 -8.07 -27.41
C SER A 134 11.80 -7.64 -25.98
N VAL A 135 11.63 -8.61 -25.07
CA VAL A 135 11.33 -8.33 -23.65
C VAL A 135 12.49 -7.60 -22.98
N GLN A 136 13.74 -8.01 -23.24
CA GLN A 136 14.92 -7.30 -22.74
C GLN A 136 14.98 -5.86 -23.26
N GLY A 137 14.68 -5.64 -24.55
CA GLY A 137 14.60 -4.30 -25.13
C GLY A 137 13.53 -3.43 -24.47
N GLN A 138 12.34 -3.98 -24.21
CA GLN A 138 11.26 -3.28 -23.50
C GLN A 138 11.61 -3.00 -22.03
N GLN A 139 12.32 -3.90 -21.35
CA GLN A 139 12.79 -3.69 -19.98
C GLN A 139 13.80 -2.53 -19.89
N GLU A 140 14.70 -2.41 -20.87
CA GLU A 140 15.66 -1.30 -20.91
C GLU A 140 14.95 0.04 -21.17
N GLN A 141 13.99 0.08 -22.10
CA GLN A 141 13.15 1.28 -22.31
C GLN A 141 12.36 1.67 -21.06
N MET A 142 11.80 0.70 -20.35
CA MET A 142 11.10 0.94 -19.08
C MET A 142 12.04 1.47 -17.99
N ARG A 143 13.28 1.01 -17.96
CA ARG A 143 14.30 1.51 -17.04
C ARG A 143 14.65 2.96 -17.35
N GLU A 144 14.91 3.29 -18.61
CA GLU A 144 15.20 4.66 -19.06
C GLU A 144 14.04 5.61 -18.75
N LEU A 145 12.80 5.19 -19.00
CA LEU A 145 11.61 5.99 -18.69
C LEU A 145 11.44 6.22 -17.18
N ARG A 146 11.75 5.22 -16.34
CA ARG A 146 11.73 5.38 -14.88
C ARG A 146 12.78 6.36 -14.39
N GLU A 147 13.99 6.31 -14.93
CA GLU A 147 15.07 7.25 -14.59
C GLU A 147 14.71 8.69 -15.02
N ARG A 148 14.11 8.85 -16.21
CA ARG A 148 13.57 10.14 -16.66
C ARG A 148 12.42 10.65 -15.78
N LEU A 149 11.56 9.76 -15.30
CA LEU A 149 10.48 10.12 -14.38
C LEU A 149 11.04 10.58 -13.02
N ASP A 150 12.04 9.88 -12.50
CA ASP A 150 12.68 10.20 -11.22
C ASP A 150 13.43 11.54 -11.27
N THR A 151 14.21 11.78 -12.32
CA THR A 151 14.87 13.07 -12.58
C THR A 151 13.87 14.21 -12.75
N THR A 152 12.74 13.97 -13.41
CA THR A 152 11.68 14.99 -13.54
C THR A 152 10.96 15.23 -12.22
N SER A 153 10.73 14.18 -11.42
CA SER A 153 10.10 14.27 -10.10
C SER A 153 10.97 15.06 -9.13
N THR A 154 12.27 14.77 -9.09
CA THR A 154 13.25 15.49 -8.26
C THR A 154 13.38 16.97 -8.68
N ALA A 155 13.39 17.26 -9.98
CA ALA A 155 13.35 18.64 -10.48
C ALA A 155 12.06 19.37 -10.08
N LYS A 156 10.91 18.68 -10.12
CA LYS A 156 9.62 19.25 -9.70
C LYS A 156 9.61 19.55 -8.20
N THR A 157 10.12 18.67 -7.35
CA THR A 157 10.22 18.91 -5.90
C THR A 157 11.15 20.08 -5.60
N ALA A 158 12.29 20.20 -6.29
CA ALA A 158 13.20 21.33 -6.14
C ALA A 158 12.52 22.67 -6.52
N LEU A 159 11.77 22.70 -7.63
CA LEU A 159 11.00 23.88 -8.03
C LEU A 159 9.85 24.21 -7.06
N GLN A 160 9.24 23.21 -6.44
CA GLN A 160 8.22 23.41 -5.40
C GLN A 160 8.83 24.03 -4.14
N GLU A 161 9.99 23.55 -3.70
CA GLU A 161 10.73 24.14 -2.58
C GLU A 161 11.15 25.58 -2.87
N GLU A 162 11.64 25.87 -4.08
CA GLU A 162 12.01 27.23 -4.48
C GLU A 162 10.80 28.16 -4.52
N ARG A 163 9.67 27.69 -5.05
CA ARG A 163 8.39 28.42 -5.04
C ARG A 163 7.95 28.74 -3.61
N ASP A 164 8.05 27.78 -2.70
CA ASP A 164 7.60 27.96 -1.31
C ASP A 164 8.52 28.94 -0.56
N ARG A 165 9.85 28.86 -0.78
CA ARG A 165 10.80 29.88 -0.28
C ARG A 165 10.50 31.28 -0.81
N LEU A 166 10.17 31.41 -2.10
CA LEU A 166 9.81 32.71 -2.69
C LEU A 166 8.48 33.25 -2.15
N LYS A 167 7.50 32.38 -1.87
CA LYS A 167 6.25 32.78 -1.20
C LYS A 167 6.49 33.29 0.20
N ASP A 168 7.33 32.61 0.98
CA ASP A 168 7.67 33.03 2.34
C ASP A 168 8.44 34.36 2.33
N ALA A 169 9.37 34.53 1.39
CA ALA A 169 10.07 35.80 1.18
C ALA A 169 9.11 36.94 0.82
N LEU A 170 8.14 36.68 -0.07
CA LEU A 170 7.12 37.66 -0.44
C LEU A 170 6.21 38.02 0.73
N ALA A 171 5.78 37.04 1.53
CA ALA A 171 4.98 37.28 2.73
C ALA A 171 5.74 38.15 3.75
N ASN A 172 7.04 37.88 3.94
CA ASN A 172 7.89 38.70 4.79
C ASN A 172 8.01 40.14 4.27
N GLU A 173 8.20 40.35 2.97
CA GLU A 173 8.21 41.71 2.40
C GLU A 173 6.85 42.41 2.51
N GLU A 174 5.72 41.69 2.37
CA GLU A 174 4.39 42.27 2.57
C GLU A 174 4.17 42.70 4.03
N THR A 175 4.65 41.92 5.01
CA THR A 175 4.59 42.32 6.42
C THR A 175 5.47 43.52 6.71
N ARG A 176 6.69 43.58 6.13
CA ARG A 176 7.57 44.75 6.24
C ARG A 176 6.94 46.00 5.64
N ALA A 177 6.29 45.87 4.48
CA ALA A 177 5.57 46.96 3.84
C ALA A 177 4.42 47.49 4.71
N LYS A 178 3.61 46.59 5.29
CA LYS A 178 2.53 46.98 6.22
C LYS A 178 3.06 47.68 7.47
N VAL A 179 4.15 47.17 8.07
CA VAL A 179 4.80 47.82 9.22
C VAL A 179 5.31 49.21 8.84
N ALA A 180 5.93 49.35 7.67
CA ALA A 180 6.39 50.64 7.16
C ALA A 180 5.22 51.62 6.95
N GLU A 181 4.12 51.19 6.32
CA GLU A 181 2.91 52.00 6.15
C GLU A 181 2.33 52.46 7.49
N THR A 182 2.23 51.57 8.48
CA THR A 182 1.77 51.95 9.83
C THR A 182 2.70 52.96 10.48
N SER A 183 4.03 52.78 10.36
CA SER A 183 5.01 53.71 10.92
C SER A 183 4.95 55.09 10.25
N GLU A 184 4.69 55.13 8.93
CA GLU A 184 4.52 56.39 8.20
C GLU A 184 3.23 57.10 8.64
N HIS A 185 2.15 56.35 8.84
CA HIS A 185 0.89 56.88 9.34
C HIS A 185 1.05 57.50 10.74
N ASP A 186 1.71 56.78 11.65
CA ASP A 186 1.98 57.26 13.02
C ASP A 186 2.88 58.51 13.00
N ALA A 187 3.94 58.51 12.17
CA ALA A 187 4.81 59.67 12.02
C ALA A 187 4.06 60.89 11.46
N ARG A 188 3.15 60.70 10.51
CA ARG A 188 2.29 61.77 9.97
C ARG A 188 1.32 62.29 11.03
N ALA A 189 0.76 61.42 11.87
CA ALA A 189 -0.11 61.83 12.97
C ALA A 189 0.65 62.66 14.02
N GLN A 190 1.84 62.22 14.43
CA GLN A 190 2.72 62.98 15.34
C GLN A 190 3.14 64.33 14.75
N LEU A 191 3.44 64.38 13.44
CA LEU A 191 3.76 65.63 12.76
C LEU A 191 2.56 66.60 12.74
N ALA A 192 1.34 66.09 12.58
CA ALA A 192 0.14 66.92 12.62
C ALA A 192 -0.10 67.48 14.04
N GLU A 193 0.04 66.64 15.07
CA GLU A 193 -0.10 67.05 16.47
C GLU A 193 0.93 68.10 16.87
N THR A 194 2.22 67.87 16.55
CA THR A 194 3.30 68.82 16.84
C THR A 194 3.11 70.15 16.10
N LYS A 195 2.64 70.13 14.85
CA LYS A 195 2.28 71.36 14.13
C LYS A 195 1.15 72.12 14.81
N GLN A 196 0.13 71.42 15.32
CA GLN A 196 -0.96 72.05 16.06
C GLN A 196 -0.46 72.68 17.37
N GLN A 197 0.32 71.94 18.16
CA GLN A 197 0.93 72.46 19.39
C GLN A 197 1.82 73.67 19.12
N LEU A 198 2.63 73.64 18.05
CA LEU A 198 3.46 74.79 17.65
C LEU A 198 2.59 76.00 17.27
N HIS A 199 1.49 75.78 16.55
CA HIS A 199 0.55 76.85 16.20
C HIS A 199 -0.08 77.50 17.44
N GLU A 200 -0.48 76.68 18.42
CA GLU A 200 -1.00 77.15 19.71
C GLU A 200 0.06 77.95 20.50
N GLN A 201 1.31 77.47 20.55
CA GLN A 201 2.41 78.19 21.19
C GLN A 201 2.72 79.52 20.51
N VAL A 202 2.73 79.57 19.17
CA VAL A 202 2.94 80.81 18.41
C VAL A 202 1.84 81.82 18.71
N LYS A 203 0.58 81.36 18.79
CA LYS A 203 -0.55 82.22 19.15
C LYS A 203 -0.42 82.75 20.59
N ALA A 204 -0.13 81.87 21.55
CA ALA A 204 0.07 82.26 22.94
C ALA A 204 1.25 83.24 23.12
N PHE A 205 2.34 83.04 22.37
CA PHE A 205 3.47 83.96 22.35
C PHE A 205 3.09 85.32 21.79
N GLY A 206 2.29 85.38 20.72
CA GLY A 206 1.74 86.62 20.18
C GLY A 206 0.90 87.40 21.20
N GLU A 207 -0.01 86.72 21.89
CA GLU A 207 -0.84 87.31 22.96
C GLU A 207 0.01 87.81 24.14
N LEU A 208 1.04 87.05 24.53
CA LEU A 208 1.96 87.44 25.59
C LEU A 208 2.80 88.66 25.20
N GLN A 209 3.24 88.74 23.95
CA GLN A 209 4.01 89.86 23.43
C GLN A 209 3.16 91.14 23.35
N GLU A 210 1.89 91.03 22.97
CA GLU A 210 0.94 92.15 22.99
C GLU A 210 0.68 92.66 24.41
N ARG A 211 0.50 91.74 25.37
CA ARG A 211 0.42 92.07 26.80
C ARG A 211 1.70 92.74 27.29
N PHE A 212 2.87 92.22 26.94
CA PHE A 212 4.16 92.80 27.33
C PHE A 212 4.33 94.22 26.78
N ASN A 213 3.97 94.46 25.52
CA ASN A 213 4.03 95.79 24.92
C ASN A 213 3.09 96.77 25.63
N THR A 214 1.88 96.32 25.98
CA THR A 214 0.92 97.12 26.74
C THR A 214 1.45 97.45 28.13
N LEU A 215 1.94 96.44 28.86
CA LEU A 215 2.48 96.61 30.20
C LEU A 215 3.77 97.46 30.22
N SER A 216 4.62 97.33 29.21
CA SER A 216 5.81 98.16 29.04
C SER A 216 5.46 99.63 28.76
N SER A 217 4.42 99.87 27.95
CA SER A 217 3.86 101.21 27.73
C SER A 217 3.30 101.80 29.02
N GLU A 218 2.52 101.02 29.80
CA GLU A 218 2.03 101.44 31.11
C GLU A 218 3.16 101.72 32.10
N HIS A 219 4.16 100.84 32.18
CA HIS A 219 5.32 101.02 33.04
C HIS A 219 6.13 102.26 32.64
N THR A 220 6.27 102.53 31.34
CA THR A 220 6.91 103.75 30.85
C THR A 220 6.13 104.99 31.27
N LYS A 221 4.80 105.01 31.08
CA LYS A 221 3.93 106.10 31.55
C LYS A 221 4.05 106.29 33.06
N LEU A 222 3.95 105.22 33.84
CA LEU A 222 4.02 105.26 35.30
C LEU A 222 5.40 105.73 35.78
N LYS A 223 6.49 105.28 35.15
CA LYS A 223 7.86 105.74 35.44
C LYS A 223 8.02 107.22 35.12
N THR A 224 7.49 107.71 34.00
CA THR A 224 7.49 109.15 33.68
C THR A 224 6.70 109.94 34.71
N THR A 225 5.50 109.50 35.09
CA THR A 225 4.70 110.15 36.12
C THR A 225 5.39 110.14 37.49
N LEU A 226 6.03 109.04 37.87
CA LEU A 226 6.84 108.96 39.09
C LEU A 226 8.05 109.89 39.02
N SER A 227 8.75 109.95 37.89
CA SER A 227 9.89 110.86 37.71
C SER A 227 9.45 112.32 37.80
N GLN A 228 8.35 112.69 37.15
CA GLN A 228 7.77 114.04 37.27
C GLN A 228 7.33 114.35 38.70
N ARG A 229 6.75 113.36 39.40
CA ARG A 229 6.35 113.51 40.79
C ARG A 229 7.55 113.60 41.72
N GLU A 230 8.62 112.87 41.44
CA GLU A 230 9.88 112.92 42.18
C GLU A 230 10.59 114.26 41.91
N GLU A 231 10.66 114.75 40.67
CA GLU A 231 11.16 116.10 40.36
C GLU A 231 10.33 117.17 41.09
N HIS A 232 9.00 117.04 41.08
CA HIS A 232 8.12 117.95 41.81
C HIS A 232 8.27 117.83 43.33
N PHE A 233 8.44 116.61 43.88
CA PHE A 233 8.74 116.40 45.29
C PHE A 233 10.12 116.91 45.65
N GLN A 234 11.10 116.77 44.76
CA GLN A 234 12.45 117.27 44.91
C GLN A 234 12.38 118.79 44.94
N GLU A 235 11.68 119.44 44.01
CA GLU A 235 11.41 120.90 44.02
C GLU A 235 10.71 121.34 45.31
N GLN A 236 9.66 120.63 45.74
CA GLN A 236 9.01 120.87 47.03
C GLN A 236 9.95 120.65 48.20
N MET A 237 10.84 119.67 48.13
CA MET A 237 11.88 119.41 49.13
C MET A 237 12.99 120.45 49.06
N THR A 238 13.31 121.06 47.91
CA THR A 238 14.23 122.20 47.84
C THR A 238 13.57 123.43 48.41
N GLN A 239 12.29 123.68 48.12
CA GLN A 239 11.50 124.73 48.78
C GLN A 239 11.40 124.49 50.28
N LEU A 240 11.15 123.25 50.71
CA LEU A 240 11.14 122.86 52.11
C LEU A 240 12.54 122.83 52.70
N ALA A 241 13.60 122.60 51.96
CA ALA A 241 14.99 122.63 52.41
C ALA A 241 15.52 124.06 52.44
N ASP A 242 14.99 124.98 51.64
CA ASP A 242 15.21 126.42 51.75
C ASP A 242 14.42 126.95 52.96
N ALA A 243 13.16 126.53 53.13
CA ALA A 243 12.38 126.77 54.34
C ALA A 243 13.01 126.10 55.57
N ARG A 244 13.59 124.91 55.41
CA ARG A 244 14.31 124.18 56.46
C ARG A 244 15.73 124.66 56.58
N LYS A 245 16.35 125.36 55.63
CA LYS A 245 17.62 126.07 55.85
C LYS A 245 17.32 127.30 56.67
N SER A 246 16.22 127.99 56.36
CA SER A 246 15.63 129.00 57.23
C SER A 246 15.31 128.42 58.63
N LEU A 247 14.77 127.19 58.76
CA LEU A 247 14.50 126.54 60.05
C LEU A 247 15.69 125.75 60.64
N THR A 248 16.74 125.37 59.91
CA THR A 248 17.93 124.62 60.37
C THR A 248 18.99 125.60 60.80
N GLN A 249 18.98 126.81 60.24
CA GLN A 249 19.50 127.96 60.98
C GLN A 249 18.81 128.10 62.36
N GLU A 250 17.57 127.60 62.53
CA GLU A 250 16.89 127.45 63.82
C GLU A 250 17.08 126.06 64.52
N PHE A 251 17.43 124.98 63.80
CA PHE A 251 17.44 123.56 64.25
C PHE A 251 18.81 122.85 64.21
N GLU A 252 19.86 123.46 63.66
CA GLU A 252 21.29 123.11 63.88
C GLU A 252 21.61 123.14 65.38
N ASN A 253 20.77 123.83 66.14
CA ASN A 253 20.69 123.76 67.60
C ASN A 253 20.21 122.42 68.19
N LEU A 254 19.49 121.55 67.46
CA LEU A 254 18.65 120.53 68.11
C LEU A 254 18.98 119.06 67.87
N ALA A 255 19.67 118.65 66.81
CA ALA A 255 19.76 117.20 66.58
C ALA A 255 21.07 116.69 65.97
N ASN A 256 22.17 117.13 66.58
CA ASN A 256 23.39 116.32 66.82
C ASN A 256 23.13 115.02 67.63
N LYS A 257 21.94 114.46 67.57
CA LYS A 257 21.54 113.34 68.41
C LYS A 257 20.74 112.36 67.59
N ILE A 258 21.39 111.23 67.36
CA ILE A 258 20.79 109.93 67.11
C ILE A 258 20.47 109.76 65.61
N PHE A 259 21.51 109.58 64.79
CA PHE A 259 22.23 108.32 64.61
C PHE A 259 21.23 107.18 64.33
N GLU A 260 20.97 106.90 63.05
CA GLU A 260 21.75 105.96 62.24
C GLU A 260 21.73 104.52 62.78
N GLU A 261 21.53 103.63 61.81
CA GLU A 261 21.76 102.17 61.80
C GLU A 261 20.58 101.28 62.23
N LYS A 262 19.83 100.71 61.27
CA LYS A 262 20.15 99.55 60.37
C LYS A 262 20.30 98.26 61.17
N GLY A 263 19.87 97.06 60.77
CA GLY A 263 19.27 96.56 59.54
C GLY A 263 19.52 95.05 59.42
N LYS A 264 18.52 94.31 58.93
CA LYS A 264 18.58 93.23 57.92
C LYS A 264 19.29 91.85 58.16
N THR A 265 18.49 90.79 57.85
CA THR A 265 18.66 89.65 56.88
C THR A 265 19.31 88.27 57.19
N PHE A 266 18.68 87.24 56.55
CA PHE A 266 19.23 86.08 55.78
C PHE A 266 19.25 84.67 56.45
N THR A 267 19.06 83.46 55.86
CA THR A 267 18.34 82.83 54.71
C THR A 267 18.62 81.30 54.75
N GLN A 268 17.71 80.52 54.14
CA GLN A 268 17.86 79.16 53.54
C GLN A 268 18.26 77.95 54.38
N THR A 269 17.52 76.85 54.22
CA THR A 269 18.07 75.53 53.83
C THR A 269 16.91 74.66 53.32
N SER A 270 17.13 73.95 52.21
CA SER A 270 17.04 72.47 52.14
C SER A 270 16.56 72.00 50.77
N GLN A 271 17.43 71.31 50.07
CA GLN A 271 17.13 70.58 48.85
C GLN A 271 17.98 69.32 48.85
N THR A 272 17.39 68.19 49.25
CA THR A 272 17.88 66.84 48.95
C THR A 272 16.77 65.80 49.12
N SER A 273 16.95 64.66 48.45
CA SER A 273 16.10 63.47 48.29
C SER A 273 15.30 63.54 46.98
N ILE A 274 15.36 62.56 46.08
CA ILE A 274 15.36 61.10 46.25
C ILE A 274 16.01 60.46 45.01
N ASP A 275 16.99 59.56 45.19
CA ASP A 275 17.57 58.75 44.10
C ASP A 275 17.94 57.33 44.61
N GLY A 276 16.92 56.53 44.91
CA GLY A 276 17.13 55.23 45.58
C GLY A 276 15.98 54.23 45.46
N MET A 277 15.26 54.21 44.34
CA MET A 277 14.04 53.40 44.20
C MET A 277 13.95 52.49 42.96
N LEU A 278 14.99 52.30 42.16
CA LEU A 278 14.89 51.46 40.96
C LEU A 278 16.09 50.54 40.76
N LYS A 279 16.26 49.59 41.68
CA LYS A 279 17.18 48.45 41.49
C LYS A 279 16.54 47.05 41.48
N PRO A 280 15.36 46.78 42.07
CA PRO A 280 14.79 45.43 42.04
C PRO A 280 13.62 45.30 41.05
N PHE A 281 13.81 45.70 39.79
CA PHE A 281 12.79 45.52 38.73
C PHE A 281 13.33 44.82 37.47
N ARG A 282 14.64 44.52 37.43
CA ARG A 282 15.31 44.01 36.22
C ARG A 282 15.55 42.50 36.23
N GLU A 283 15.43 41.83 37.38
CA GLU A 283 15.77 40.41 37.53
C GLU A 283 14.54 39.47 37.53
N GLN A 284 13.30 40.01 37.57
CA GLN A 284 12.07 39.20 37.57
C GLN A 284 11.46 38.92 36.19
N ILE A 285 12.01 39.48 35.10
CA ILE A 285 11.42 39.34 33.74
C ILE A 285 12.10 38.25 32.90
N GLU A 286 13.29 37.77 33.26
CA GLU A 286 14.07 36.83 32.44
C GLU A 286 13.66 35.34 32.63
N GLY A 287 13.09 34.98 33.78
CA GLY A 287 12.67 33.60 34.08
C GLY A 287 11.31 33.18 33.50
N PHE A 288 10.47 34.15 33.11
CA PHE A 288 9.11 33.90 32.59
C PHE A 288 9.10 33.60 31.08
N GLN A 289 10.12 34.06 30.34
CA GLN A 289 10.17 34.02 28.88
C GLN A 289 10.54 32.64 28.31
N LYS A 290 11.18 31.77 29.10
CA LYS A 290 11.76 30.52 28.61
C LYS A 290 10.80 29.33 28.64
N ARG A 291 9.75 29.37 29.48
CA ARG A 291 8.78 28.26 29.66
C ARG A 291 7.55 28.37 28.74
N ILE A 292 7.38 29.49 28.03
CA ILE A 292 6.28 29.72 27.06
C ILE A 292 6.60 29.22 25.66
N ASN A 293 7.88 29.15 25.28
CA ASN A 293 8.27 28.86 23.89
C ASN A 293 8.23 27.36 23.52
N GLU A 294 8.42 26.44 24.47
CA GLU A 294 8.47 24.99 24.18
C GLU A 294 7.08 24.34 24.01
N VAL A 295 6.01 24.97 24.50
CA VAL A 295 4.61 24.46 24.34
C VAL A 295 3.96 24.96 23.03
N HIS A 296 4.55 25.93 22.33
CA HIS A 296 3.99 26.51 21.10
C HIS A 296 4.39 25.75 19.82
N ASP A 297 5.53 25.07 19.78
CA ASP A 297 6.09 24.54 18.52
C ASP A 297 5.37 23.29 18.00
N ALA A 298 4.87 22.40 18.86
CA ALA A 298 4.09 21.22 18.44
C ALA A 298 2.65 21.58 18.01
N SER A 299 2.09 22.68 18.54
CA SER A 299 0.78 23.20 18.16
C SER A 299 0.82 23.97 16.83
N LEU A 300 1.95 24.61 16.50
CA LEU A 300 2.12 25.41 15.28
C LEU A 300 2.17 24.57 13.98
N GLN A 301 2.73 23.36 13.98
CA GLN A 301 2.79 22.52 12.75
C GLN A 301 1.43 21.91 12.35
N GLY A 302 0.61 21.48 13.32
CA GLY A 302 -0.76 21.04 13.06
C GLY A 302 -1.68 22.19 12.68
N ASN A 303 -1.54 23.34 13.36
CA ASN A 303 -2.35 24.52 13.08
C ASN A 303 -2.00 25.20 11.75
N THR A 304 -0.75 25.15 11.27
CA THR A 304 -0.39 25.77 9.97
C THR A 304 -0.96 25.01 8.77
N SER A 305 -0.95 23.67 8.79
CA SER A 305 -1.58 22.85 7.75
C SER A 305 -3.11 22.98 7.77
N LEU A 306 -3.71 22.91 8.97
CA LEU A 306 -5.14 23.11 9.16
C LEU A 306 -5.58 24.52 8.75
N ASN A 307 -4.83 25.57 9.12
CA ASN A 307 -5.14 26.96 8.77
C ASN A 307 -4.95 27.24 7.27
N SER A 308 -3.96 26.60 6.62
CA SER A 308 -3.83 26.63 5.15
C SER A 308 -5.03 26.00 4.45
N GLU A 309 -5.51 24.87 4.96
CA GLU A 309 -6.66 24.16 4.39
C GLU A 309 -7.99 24.88 4.68
N ILE A 310 -8.14 25.48 5.87
CA ILE A 310 -9.23 26.40 6.23
C ILE A 310 -9.21 27.64 5.33
N LYS A 311 -8.04 28.21 5.02
CA LYS A 311 -7.92 29.37 4.12
C LYS A 311 -8.37 29.04 2.70
N LYS A 312 -7.99 27.89 2.14
CA LYS A 312 -8.48 27.45 0.81
C LYS A 312 -9.99 27.28 0.81
N VAL A 313 -10.54 26.72 1.89
CA VAL A 313 -11.98 26.55 2.08
C VAL A 313 -12.71 27.90 2.14
N LEU A 314 -12.15 28.86 2.88
CA LEU A 314 -12.68 30.21 2.97
C LEU A 314 -12.63 30.90 1.59
N GLU A 315 -11.53 30.78 0.85
CA GLU A 315 -11.36 31.34 -0.48
C GLU A 315 -12.38 30.77 -1.49
N ILE A 316 -12.60 29.45 -1.45
CA ILE A 316 -13.66 28.79 -2.22
C ILE A 316 -15.04 29.32 -1.83
N GLY A 317 -15.33 29.45 -0.54
CA GLY A 317 -16.59 30.02 -0.05
C GLY A 317 -16.82 31.45 -0.53
N LEU A 318 -15.76 32.27 -0.56
CA LEU A 318 -15.79 33.63 -1.08
C LEU A 318 -15.98 33.67 -2.61
N GLN A 319 -15.38 32.74 -3.35
CA GLN A 319 -15.58 32.61 -4.80
C GLN A 319 -17.01 32.18 -5.12
N MET A 320 -17.53 31.15 -4.46
CA MET A 320 -18.92 30.69 -4.62
C MET A 320 -19.92 31.79 -4.26
N SER A 321 -19.64 32.57 -3.22
CA SER A 321 -20.43 33.76 -2.86
C SER A 321 -20.43 34.83 -3.97
N LYS A 322 -19.29 35.09 -4.61
CA LYS A 322 -19.20 36.01 -5.76
C LYS A 322 -19.97 35.48 -6.97
N GLU A 323 -19.83 34.20 -7.30
CA GLU A 323 -20.56 33.55 -8.38
C GLU A 323 -22.09 33.58 -8.13
N ALA A 324 -22.50 33.34 -6.89
CA ALA A 324 -23.89 33.44 -6.44
C ALA A 324 -24.49 34.83 -6.67
N ASN A 325 -23.75 35.88 -6.32
CA ASN A 325 -24.19 37.27 -6.51
C ASN A 325 -24.32 37.65 -7.98
N ASN A 326 -23.34 37.26 -8.79
CA ASN A 326 -23.32 37.56 -10.23
C ASN A 326 -24.46 36.84 -10.96
N LEU A 327 -24.70 35.57 -10.63
CA LEU A 327 -25.71 34.75 -11.28
C LEU A 327 -27.13 35.07 -10.82
N THR A 328 -27.35 35.42 -9.54
CA THR A 328 -28.66 35.94 -9.10
C THR A 328 -29.00 37.22 -9.86
N SER A 329 -28.02 38.10 -10.08
CA SER A 329 -28.24 39.33 -10.85
C SER A 329 -28.65 39.05 -12.30
N ALA A 330 -28.20 37.92 -12.88
CA ALA A 330 -28.59 37.46 -14.21
C ALA A 330 -29.93 36.69 -14.26
N LEU A 331 -30.36 36.09 -13.14
CA LEU A 331 -31.61 35.31 -13.01
C LEU A 331 -32.78 36.11 -12.38
N LYS A 332 -32.73 37.45 -12.44
CA LYS A 332 -33.78 38.32 -11.90
C LYS A 332 -35.13 38.05 -12.60
N GLY A 333 -36.14 37.67 -11.82
CA GLY A 333 -37.55 37.57 -12.27
C GLY A 333 -38.15 36.17 -12.36
N ASP A 334 -37.34 35.09 -12.33
CA ASP A 334 -37.85 33.70 -12.36
C ASP A 334 -37.61 33.02 -11.00
N SER A 335 -38.68 32.84 -10.21
CA SER A 335 -38.61 32.20 -8.89
C SER A 335 -38.28 30.71 -8.95
N GLN A 336 -38.63 30.02 -10.04
CA GLN A 336 -38.42 28.58 -10.17
C GLN A 336 -36.97 28.26 -10.54
N GLN A 337 -36.37 29.04 -11.46
CA GLN A 337 -34.96 28.87 -11.84
C GLN A 337 -34.00 29.21 -10.68
N ARG A 338 -34.33 30.20 -9.84
CA ARG A 338 -33.50 30.56 -8.67
C ARG A 338 -33.51 29.48 -7.59
N GLY A 339 -34.65 28.83 -7.36
CA GLY A 339 -34.74 27.70 -6.43
C GLY A 339 -33.90 26.51 -6.89
N ALA A 340 -34.06 26.10 -8.16
CA ALA A 340 -33.28 25.02 -8.75
C ALA A 340 -31.76 25.32 -8.76
N TRP A 341 -31.38 26.59 -8.97
CA TRP A 341 -29.99 27.01 -8.88
C TRP A 341 -29.45 26.95 -7.44
N GLY A 342 -30.23 27.39 -6.44
CA GLY A 342 -29.84 27.29 -5.03
C GLY A 342 -29.61 25.84 -4.58
N GLU A 343 -30.44 24.90 -5.05
CA GLU A 343 -30.28 23.47 -4.79
C GLU A 343 -29.03 22.89 -5.48
N ALA A 344 -28.78 23.26 -6.74
CA ALA A 344 -27.59 22.83 -7.48
C ALA A 344 -26.30 23.38 -6.84
N GLN A 345 -26.36 24.60 -6.32
CA GLN A 345 -25.25 25.23 -5.63
C GLN A 345 -24.96 24.55 -4.29
N LEU A 346 -26.01 24.22 -3.51
CA LEU A 346 -25.87 23.47 -2.25
C LEU A 346 -25.27 22.08 -2.48
N ARG A 347 -25.69 21.37 -3.54
CA ARG A 347 -25.07 20.10 -3.94
C ARG A 347 -23.57 20.26 -4.19
N ARG A 348 -23.21 21.28 -4.97
CA ARG A 348 -21.81 21.58 -5.26
C ARG A 348 -21.01 21.90 -3.99
N THR A 349 -21.61 22.61 -3.03
CA THR A 349 -20.99 22.87 -1.72
C THR A 349 -20.72 21.57 -0.94
N LEU A 350 -21.66 20.62 -0.95
CA LEU A 350 -21.50 19.30 -0.32
C LEU A 350 -20.35 18.50 -0.96
N GLU A 351 -20.33 18.40 -2.29
CA GLU A 351 -19.29 17.70 -3.05
C GLU A 351 -17.90 18.31 -2.82
N MET A 352 -17.78 19.64 -2.90
CA MET A 352 -16.52 20.35 -2.68
C MET A 352 -15.98 20.24 -1.25
N SER A 353 -16.87 20.00 -0.27
CA SER A 353 -16.50 19.77 1.12
C SER A 353 -15.93 18.36 1.35
N GLY A 354 -15.92 17.50 0.32
CA GLY A 354 -15.44 16.12 0.40
C GLY A 354 -16.49 15.11 0.85
N LEU A 355 -17.78 15.49 0.83
CA LEU A 355 -18.87 14.58 1.15
C LEU A 355 -19.28 13.79 -0.09
N ILE A 356 -19.59 12.51 0.10
CA ILE A 356 -19.96 11.58 -0.97
C ILE A 356 -21.46 11.33 -0.86
N GLU A 357 -22.19 11.45 -1.97
CA GLU A 357 -23.63 11.16 -2.03
C GLU A 357 -23.90 9.69 -1.67
N GLU A 358 -25.06 9.41 -1.07
CA GLU A 358 -25.51 8.11 -0.52
C GLU A 358 -24.73 7.65 0.73
N ALA A 359 -23.41 7.85 0.75
CA ALA A 359 -22.54 7.49 1.87
C ALA A 359 -22.58 8.51 3.01
N HIS A 360 -22.34 9.79 2.71
CA HIS A 360 -22.24 10.86 3.71
C HIS A 360 -23.47 11.77 3.73
N TYR A 361 -24.24 11.84 2.63
CA TYR A 361 -25.48 12.61 2.59
C TYR A 361 -26.51 12.01 1.61
N GLU A 362 -27.79 12.31 1.84
CA GLU A 362 -28.91 11.93 0.99
C GLU A 362 -29.67 13.17 0.50
N VAL A 363 -30.07 13.16 -0.76
CA VAL A 363 -30.86 14.22 -1.40
C VAL A 363 -32.34 13.88 -1.30
N GLN A 364 -33.18 14.87 -0.95
CA GLN A 364 -34.63 14.72 -0.98
C GLN A 364 -35.19 13.58 -0.12
N ALA A 365 -34.51 13.28 1.00
CA ALA A 365 -34.91 12.21 1.91
C ALA A 365 -36.34 12.45 2.44
N ALA A 366 -37.19 11.43 2.27
CA ALA A 366 -38.59 11.47 2.66
C ALA A 366 -38.79 10.64 3.93
N PHE A 367 -39.25 11.30 4.99
CA PHE A 367 -39.54 10.68 6.28
C PHE A 367 -41.03 10.72 6.56
N LYS A 368 -41.53 9.73 7.28
CA LYS A 368 -42.91 9.71 7.75
C LYS A 368 -42.96 10.24 9.18
N ASP A 369 -43.81 11.23 9.42
CA ASP A 369 -44.10 11.66 10.78
C ASP A 369 -45.01 10.66 11.52
N ALA A 370 -45.22 10.88 12.82
CA ALA A 370 -46.08 10.06 13.67
C ALA A 370 -47.55 10.01 13.19
N GLU A 371 -47.97 10.98 12.36
CA GLU A 371 -49.30 11.04 11.74
C GLU A 371 -49.34 10.46 10.30
N GLY A 372 -48.24 9.87 9.82
CA GLY A 372 -48.15 9.22 8.52
C GLY A 372 -47.99 10.17 7.32
N ARG A 373 -47.74 11.47 7.55
CA ARG A 373 -47.51 12.45 6.50
C ARG A 373 -46.04 12.40 6.08
N SER A 374 -45.82 12.45 4.77
CA SER A 374 -44.47 12.49 4.18
C SER A 374 -43.87 13.89 4.35
N LYS A 375 -42.82 14.00 5.16
CA LYS A 375 -41.99 15.21 5.29
C LYS A 375 -40.72 14.99 4.49
N GLN A 376 -40.47 15.87 3.53
CA GLN A 376 -39.28 15.82 2.68
C GLN A 376 -38.31 16.91 3.11
N THR A 377 -37.04 16.54 3.26
CA THR A 377 -35.93 17.48 3.50
C THR A 377 -35.12 17.66 2.23
N ASP A 378 -34.55 18.84 1.99
CA ASP A 378 -33.71 19.05 0.80
C ASP A 378 -32.46 18.16 0.86
N TYR A 379 -31.72 18.18 1.98
CA TYR A 379 -30.55 17.34 2.20
C TYR A 379 -30.46 16.82 3.64
N LEU A 380 -30.06 15.56 3.79
CA LEU A 380 -29.76 14.90 5.06
C LEU A 380 -28.27 14.51 5.07
N ILE A 381 -27.49 15.03 6.01
CA ILE A 381 -26.09 14.66 6.21
C ILE A 381 -25.98 13.65 7.33
N LYS A 382 -25.24 12.57 7.10
CA LYS A 382 -24.95 11.51 8.07
C LYS A 382 -23.63 11.81 8.78
N LEU A 383 -23.61 11.63 10.10
CA LEU A 383 -22.41 11.71 10.93
C LEU A 383 -21.93 10.31 11.33
N PRO A 384 -20.63 10.11 11.60
CA PRO A 384 -20.09 8.81 12.02
C PRO A 384 -20.71 8.21 13.28
N ASP A 385 -21.22 9.03 14.21
CA ASP A 385 -21.89 8.59 15.43
C ASP A 385 -23.37 8.19 15.21
N GLY A 386 -23.80 8.11 13.95
CA GLY A 386 -25.17 7.77 13.57
C GLY A 386 -26.16 8.92 13.75
N LYS A 387 -25.70 10.13 14.07
CA LYS A 387 -26.53 11.35 14.08
C LYS A 387 -26.69 11.93 12.68
N HIS A 388 -27.62 12.87 12.56
CA HIS A 388 -27.94 13.51 11.28
C HIS A 388 -28.03 15.02 11.40
N ILE A 389 -27.62 15.72 10.34
CA ILE A 389 -27.83 17.17 10.16
C ILE A 389 -28.73 17.36 8.96
N ILE A 390 -29.74 18.21 9.10
CA ILE A 390 -30.67 18.54 8.01
C ILE A 390 -30.31 19.91 7.45
N ILE A 391 -30.31 20.04 6.13
CA ILE A 391 -30.21 21.33 5.44
C ILE A 391 -31.49 21.58 4.63
N ASP A 392 -32.08 22.77 4.80
CA ASP A 392 -33.22 23.28 4.01
C ASP A 392 -32.86 24.66 3.46
N SER A 393 -33.14 24.91 2.17
CA SER A 393 -32.55 26.04 1.42
C SER A 393 -33.56 27.08 0.88
N LYS A 394 -34.80 27.06 1.34
CA LYS A 394 -35.90 27.74 0.61
C LYS A 394 -36.27 29.14 1.14
N VAL A 395 -35.30 30.07 1.19
CA VAL A 395 -35.59 31.46 1.55
C VAL A 395 -36.06 32.29 0.35
N SER A 396 -37.20 32.95 0.47
CA SER A 396 -37.71 33.89 -0.56
C SER A 396 -36.93 35.20 -0.55
N LEU A 397 -36.22 35.51 -1.64
CA LEU A 397 -35.36 36.69 -1.78
C LEU A 397 -36.01 37.87 -2.52
N VAL A 398 -37.33 37.81 -2.76
CA VAL A 398 -38.08 38.84 -3.50
C VAL A 398 -38.00 40.22 -2.84
N ALA A 399 -38.07 40.28 -1.52
CA ALA A 399 -37.98 41.54 -0.77
C ALA A 399 -36.55 42.11 -0.79
N TYR A 400 -35.54 41.25 -0.76
CA TYR A 400 -34.14 41.65 -0.91
C TYR A 400 -33.85 42.22 -2.31
N ASP A 401 -34.34 41.58 -3.38
CA ASP A 401 -34.22 42.09 -4.74
C ASP A 401 -34.81 43.49 -4.87
N ARG A 402 -35.97 43.75 -4.24
CA ARG A 402 -36.61 45.05 -4.20
C ARG A 402 -35.78 46.08 -3.42
N ALA A 403 -35.19 45.68 -2.29
CA ALA A 403 -34.31 46.55 -1.51
C ALA A 403 -33.05 46.94 -2.29
N VAL A 404 -32.44 46.02 -3.04
CA VAL A 404 -31.27 46.34 -3.88
C VAL A 404 -31.63 47.25 -5.06
N GLY A 405 -32.87 47.18 -5.56
CA GLY A 405 -33.37 47.98 -6.67
C GLY A 405 -34.05 49.31 -6.28
N SER A 406 -34.15 49.64 -5.00
CA SER A 406 -34.83 50.87 -4.55
C SER A 406 -33.96 52.11 -4.75
N GLU A 407 -34.55 53.19 -5.25
CA GLU A 407 -33.87 54.47 -5.47
C GLU A 407 -33.98 55.42 -4.26
N SER A 408 -34.97 55.19 -3.39
CA SER A 408 -35.19 55.97 -2.16
C SER A 408 -34.71 55.23 -0.89
N PRO A 409 -34.07 55.92 0.07
CA PRO A 409 -33.73 55.35 1.37
C PRO A 409 -34.94 54.79 2.15
N GLU A 410 -36.13 55.36 1.96
CA GLU A 410 -37.35 54.91 2.65
C GLU A 410 -37.87 53.58 2.07
N GLU A 411 -37.83 53.44 0.75
CA GLU A 411 -38.19 52.21 0.05
C GLU A 411 -37.21 51.08 0.38
N TYR A 412 -35.91 51.40 0.50
CA TYR A 412 -34.88 50.47 0.94
C TYR A 412 -35.19 49.88 2.32
N GLN A 413 -35.47 50.73 3.31
CA GLN A 413 -35.76 50.29 4.68
C GLN A 413 -37.04 49.45 4.75
N LEU A 414 -38.09 49.84 4.01
CA LEU A 414 -39.34 49.08 3.96
C LEU A 414 -39.12 47.68 3.36
N ALA A 415 -38.42 47.60 2.22
CA ALA A 415 -38.12 46.33 1.56
C ALA A 415 -37.19 45.44 2.40
N MET A 416 -36.23 46.02 3.15
CA MET A 416 -35.37 45.25 4.03
C MET A 416 -36.10 44.74 5.28
N ALA A 417 -37.05 45.50 5.83
CA ALA A 417 -37.93 45.03 6.89
C ALA A 417 -38.82 43.85 6.42
N GLU A 418 -39.31 43.89 5.18
CA GLU A 418 -40.02 42.77 4.56
C GLU A 418 -39.12 41.54 4.39
N HIS A 419 -37.85 41.73 4.00
CA HIS A 419 -36.86 40.64 3.88
C HIS A 419 -36.62 39.96 5.22
N VAL A 420 -36.31 40.72 6.29
CA VAL A 420 -36.12 40.17 7.64
C VAL A 420 -37.37 39.42 8.12
N LYS A 421 -38.57 39.94 7.83
CA LYS A 421 -39.83 39.26 8.16
C LYS A 421 -40.01 37.94 7.40
N ALA A 422 -39.61 37.89 6.13
CA ALA A 422 -39.65 36.67 5.33
C ALA A 422 -38.66 35.61 5.87
N VAL A 423 -37.45 36.02 6.22
CA VAL A 423 -36.44 35.15 6.85
C VAL A 423 -36.97 34.59 8.18
N ARG A 424 -37.52 35.45 9.05
CA ARG A 424 -38.10 35.02 10.33
C ARG A 424 -39.27 34.06 10.14
N LYS A 425 -40.16 34.32 9.18
CA LYS A 425 -41.26 33.41 8.87
C LYS A 425 -40.74 32.03 8.45
N HIS A 426 -39.68 31.98 7.65
CA HIS A 426 -39.10 30.70 7.24
C HIS A 426 -38.49 29.93 8.42
N ILE A 427 -37.84 30.63 9.36
CA ILE A 427 -37.39 30.03 10.63
C ILE A 427 -38.59 29.42 11.38
N ASP A 428 -39.71 30.14 11.48
CA ASP A 428 -40.91 29.63 12.16
C ASP A 428 -41.51 28.41 11.43
N ASP A 429 -41.57 28.46 10.10
CA ASP A 429 -42.05 27.37 9.26
C ASP A 429 -41.18 26.12 9.46
N LEU A 430 -39.84 26.25 9.44
CA LEU A 430 -38.92 25.14 9.67
C LEU A 430 -39.00 24.58 11.09
N ALA A 431 -39.12 25.44 12.09
CA ALA A 431 -39.22 25.02 13.49
C ALA A 431 -40.50 24.21 13.73
N SER A 432 -41.59 24.58 13.05
CA SER A 432 -42.87 23.87 13.14
C SER A 432 -42.86 22.47 12.51
N LYS A 433 -41.89 22.17 11.63
CA LYS A 433 -41.79 20.88 10.95
C LYS A 433 -41.24 19.76 11.86
N ASP A 434 -40.81 20.07 13.09
CA ASP A 434 -40.36 19.12 14.15
C ASP A 434 -39.66 17.86 13.61
N TYR A 435 -38.46 18.07 13.06
CA TYR A 435 -37.64 17.00 12.50
C TYR A 435 -37.02 16.09 13.59
N THR A 436 -37.06 16.53 14.84
CA THR A 436 -36.53 15.85 16.03
C THR A 436 -37.19 14.50 16.30
N ASN A 437 -38.45 14.34 15.89
CA ASN A 437 -39.30 13.18 16.22
C ASN A 437 -39.54 12.23 15.02
N LEU A 438 -38.76 12.32 13.95
CA LEU A 438 -38.92 11.47 12.76
C LEU A 438 -38.32 10.06 12.98
N ALA A 439 -39.11 9.03 12.67
CA ALA A 439 -38.68 7.64 12.79
C ALA A 439 -37.52 7.34 11.80
N GLY A 440 -36.37 6.91 12.32
CA GLY A 440 -35.17 6.59 11.53
C GLY A 440 -34.10 7.69 11.48
N ILE A 441 -34.37 8.87 12.06
CA ILE A 441 -33.37 9.92 12.25
C ILE A 441 -32.97 9.93 13.73
N HIS A 442 -31.69 9.73 14.03
CA HIS A 442 -31.18 10.04 15.37
C HIS A 442 -30.94 11.55 15.47
N SER A 443 -31.79 12.20 16.29
CA SER A 443 -31.81 13.59 16.75
C SER A 443 -30.87 14.58 16.05
N PRO A 444 -31.36 15.38 15.08
CA PRO A 444 -30.67 16.60 14.70
C PRO A 444 -30.81 17.61 15.85
N ASP A 445 -29.71 17.97 16.52
CA ASP A 445 -29.73 19.04 17.52
C ASP A 445 -30.05 20.41 16.88
N PHE A 446 -29.77 20.55 15.57
CA PHE A 446 -29.99 21.75 14.78
C PHE A 446 -30.38 21.44 13.32
N VAL A 447 -31.23 22.28 12.74
CA VAL A 447 -31.50 22.35 11.29
C VAL A 447 -30.73 23.53 10.70
N LEU A 448 -29.99 23.30 9.62
CA LEU A 448 -29.27 24.36 8.91
C LEU A 448 -30.18 24.98 7.85
N MET A 449 -30.47 26.27 7.99
CA MET A 449 -31.21 27.05 7.02
C MET A 449 -30.21 27.74 6.08
N PHE A 450 -30.10 27.24 4.85
CA PHE A 450 -29.13 27.72 3.88
C PHE A 450 -29.66 28.92 3.08
N MET A 451 -28.91 30.03 3.10
CA MET A 451 -29.16 31.20 2.26
C MET A 451 -28.07 31.32 1.19
N PRO A 452 -28.40 31.10 -0.10
CA PRO A 452 -27.38 31.08 -1.15
C PRO A 452 -26.80 32.47 -1.46
N ILE A 453 -27.52 33.55 -1.14
CA ILE A 453 -27.07 34.92 -1.40
C ILE A 453 -26.47 35.51 -0.12
N GLU A 454 -25.14 35.54 -0.08
CA GLU A 454 -24.39 36.02 1.08
C GLU A 454 -24.69 37.49 1.43
N PRO A 455 -24.77 38.45 0.49
CA PRO A 455 -25.15 39.82 0.80
C PRO A 455 -26.56 39.93 1.40
N ALA A 456 -27.49 39.08 0.98
CA ALA A 456 -28.85 39.05 1.55
C ALA A 456 -28.84 38.54 3.00
N TYR A 457 -27.95 37.60 3.31
CA TYR A 457 -27.72 37.10 4.66
C TYR A 457 -27.11 38.19 5.54
N ILE A 458 -26.03 38.82 5.07
CA ILE A 458 -25.31 39.87 5.81
C ILE A 458 -26.25 41.07 6.08
N GLU A 459 -27.01 41.53 5.09
CA GLU A 459 -27.93 42.65 5.28
C GLU A 459 -29.09 42.31 6.21
N ALA A 460 -29.62 41.08 6.17
CA ALA A 460 -30.61 40.63 7.15
C ALA A 460 -30.06 40.66 8.60
N MET A 461 -28.81 40.20 8.79
CA MET A 461 -28.13 40.22 10.09
C MET A 461 -27.82 41.64 10.58
N LYS A 462 -27.43 42.55 9.67
CA LYS A 462 -27.19 43.97 10.01
C LYS A 462 -28.47 44.67 10.44
N HIS A 463 -29.58 44.39 9.77
CA HIS A 463 -30.84 45.10 10.02
C HIS A 463 -31.59 44.56 11.25
N ASN A 464 -31.41 43.28 11.59
CA ASN A 464 -31.94 42.69 12.82
C ASN A 464 -30.90 41.80 13.51
N LYS A 465 -30.24 42.35 14.53
CA LYS A 465 -29.18 41.67 15.29
C LYS A 465 -29.69 40.47 16.10
N ASP A 466 -30.97 40.45 16.46
CA ASP A 466 -31.57 39.36 17.26
C ASP A 466 -32.02 38.18 16.39
N LEU A 467 -31.90 38.28 15.05
CA LEU A 467 -32.40 37.25 14.13
C LEU A 467 -31.62 35.93 14.27
N PHE A 468 -30.31 36.00 14.54
CA PHE A 468 -29.48 34.83 14.81
C PHE A 468 -29.90 34.13 16.11
N GLU A 469 -30.03 34.89 17.21
CA GLU A 469 -30.43 34.35 18.51
C GLU A 469 -31.86 33.76 18.46
N TYR A 470 -32.76 34.39 17.70
CA TYR A 470 -34.11 33.90 17.46
C TYR A 470 -34.11 32.53 16.76
N GLY A 471 -33.32 32.37 15.71
CA GLY A 471 -33.13 31.09 15.03
C GLY A 471 -32.54 30.04 15.96
N TYR A 472 -31.47 30.40 16.68
CA TYR A 472 -30.77 29.51 17.60
C TYR A 472 -31.69 28.95 18.70
N LYS A 473 -32.52 29.80 19.33
CA LYS A 473 -33.54 29.39 20.31
C LYS A 473 -34.59 28.42 19.76
N LYS A 474 -34.77 28.39 18.44
CA LYS A 474 -35.68 27.49 17.73
C LYS A 474 -34.96 26.31 17.07
N HIS A 475 -33.71 26.04 17.45
CA HIS A 475 -32.87 24.98 16.88
C HIS A 475 -32.63 25.12 15.37
N ILE A 476 -32.61 26.36 14.86
CA ILE A 476 -32.34 26.67 13.45
C ILE A 476 -31.13 27.58 13.33
N VAL A 477 -30.10 27.10 12.65
CA VAL A 477 -28.88 27.87 12.40
C VAL A 477 -28.93 28.39 10.97
N LEU A 478 -28.94 29.71 10.81
CA LEU A 478 -28.81 30.33 9.50
C LEU A 478 -27.36 30.17 9.03
N VAL A 479 -27.20 29.63 7.84
CA VAL A 479 -25.90 29.43 7.21
C VAL A 479 -25.91 29.96 5.79
N SER A 480 -24.75 30.45 5.39
CA SER A 480 -24.42 30.91 4.05
C SER A 480 -23.27 30.05 3.50
N HIS A 481 -22.81 30.30 2.29
CA HIS A 481 -21.70 29.53 1.70
C HIS A 481 -20.45 29.55 2.57
N THR A 482 -20.11 30.71 3.11
CA THR A 482 -18.88 30.90 3.91
C THR A 482 -18.92 30.21 5.27
N THR A 483 -20.12 30.01 5.82
CA THR A 483 -20.33 29.35 7.12
C THR A 483 -20.66 27.87 6.99
N LEU A 484 -21.28 27.46 5.89
CA LEU A 484 -21.64 26.06 5.64
C LEU A 484 -20.41 25.20 5.27
N ILE A 485 -19.50 25.68 4.41
CA ILE A 485 -18.35 24.86 3.97
C ILE A 485 -17.47 24.41 5.15
N PRO A 486 -17.11 25.27 6.14
CA PRO A 486 -16.36 24.81 7.30
C PRO A 486 -17.08 23.71 8.08
N ILE A 487 -18.40 23.84 8.29
CA ILE A 487 -19.21 22.83 8.98
C ILE A 487 -19.15 21.50 8.23
N LEU A 488 -19.41 21.51 6.92
CA LEU A 488 -19.40 20.32 6.08
C LEU A 488 -18.03 19.67 6.02
N ARG A 489 -16.96 20.47 6.02
CA ARG A 489 -15.59 19.96 6.02
C ARG A 489 -15.20 19.35 7.36
N THR A 490 -15.69 19.90 8.47
CA THR A 490 -15.59 19.25 9.78
C THR A 490 -16.26 17.87 9.75
N VAL A 491 -17.45 17.76 9.15
CA VAL A 491 -18.13 16.46 8.98
C VAL A 491 -17.32 15.50 8.10
N ALA A 492 -16.77 15.96 6.97
CA ALA A 492 -15.94 15.13 6.10
C ALA A 492 -14.65 14.66 6.82
N ASN A 493 -14.05 15.52 7.65
CA ASN A 493 -12.89 15.16 8.46
C ASN A 493 -13.23 14.11 9.53
N LEU A 494 -14.42 14.20 10.15
CA LEU A 494 -14.90 13.18 11.08
C LEU A 494 -15.04 11.81 10.39
N TRP A 495 -15.57 11.77 9.16
CA TRP A 495 -15.63 10.53 8.37
C TRP A 495 -14.26 9.96 8.02
N MET A 496 -13.29 10.81 7.70
CA MET A 496 -11.91 10.38 7.44
C MET A 496 -11.28 9.75 8.68
N ILE A 497 -11.47 10.35 9.86
CA ILE A 497 -10.98 9.81 11.14
C ILE A 497 -11.64 8.46 11.43
N GLU A 498 -12.96 8.35 11.29
CA GLU A 498 -13.68 7.09 11.52
C GLU A 498 -13.18 5.97 10.61
N ARG A 499 -13.01 6.28 9.32
CA ARG A 499 -12.46 5.33 8.35
C ARG A 499 -11.04 4.90 8.72
N SER A 500 -10.18 5.83 9.11
CA SER A 500 -8.82 5.53 9.56
C SER A 500 -8.83 4.62 10.79
N ASN A 501 -9.74 4.85 11.74
CA ASN A 501 -9.87 4.02 12.93
C ASN A 501 -10.34 2.61 12.57
N ALA A 502 -11.31 2.48 11.66
CA ALA A 502 -11.80 1.20 11.19
C ALA A 502 -10.72 0.39 10.45
N GLU A 503 -9.97 1.03 9.54
CA GLU A 503 -8.85 0.41 8.83
C GLU A 503 -7.73 -0.02 9.79
N ALA A 504 -7.39 0.82 10.78
CA ALA A 504 -6.38 0.47 11.80
C ALA A 504 -6.81 -0.74 12.64
N ARG A 505 -8.09 -0.84 12.99
CA ARG A 505 -8.64 -2.01 13.69
C ARG A 505 -8.56 -3.27 12.85
N GLU A 506 -8.92 -3.21 11.56
CA GLU A 506 -8.81 -4.34 10.64
C GLU A 506 -7.34 -4.78 10.47
N ILE A 507 -6.41 -3.84 10.37
CA ILE A 507 -4.96 -4.12 10.32
C ILE A 507 -4.51 -4.83 11.61
N SER A 508 -4.95 -4.35 12.78
CA SER A 508 -4.62 -4.97 14.07
C SER A 508 -5.13 -6.40 14.17
N GLU A 509 -6.37 -6.65 13.75
CA GLU A 509 -6.97 -8.00 13.72
C GLU A 509 -6.19 -8.94 12.78
N LYS A 510 -5.90 -8.49 11.54
CA LYS A 510 -5.09 -9.27 10.59
C LYS A 510 -3.65 -9.49 11.05
N ALA A 511 -3.03 -8.52 11.69
CA ALA A 511 -1.70 -8.67 12.27
C ALA A 511 -1.69 -9.74 13.39
N GLY A 512 -2.74 -9.77 14.22
CA GLY A 512 -2.94 -10.81 15.22
C GLY A 512 -3.11 -12.20 14.61
N GLU A 513 -3.86 -12.33 13.51
CA GLU A 513 -3.98 -13.60 12.78
C GLU A 513 -2.64 -14.08 12.21
N ILE A 514 -1.86 -13.18 11.60
CA ILE A 514 -0.53 -13.49 11.05
C ILE A 514 0.41 -13.93 12.17
N TYR A 515 0.42 -13.21 13.30
CA TYR A 515 1.22 -13.58 14.47
C TYR A 515 0.91 -15.00 14.94
N ASN A 516 -0.37 -15.33 15.10
CA ASN A 516 -0.82 -16.67 15.49
C ASN A 516 -0.39 -17.75 14.49
N GLN A 517 -0.46 -17.47 13.18
CA GLN A 517 0.02 -18.38 12.14
C GLN A 517 1.53 -18.63 12.23
N VAL A 518 2.32 -17.57 12.47
CA VAL A 518 3.78 -17.68 12.65
C VAL A 518 4.11 -18.52 13.89
N CYS A 519 3.42 -18.29 15.02
CA CYS A 519 3.58 -19.12 16.22
C CYS A 519 3.28 -20.60 15.94
N LEU A 520 2.20 -20.90 15.21
CA LEU A 520 1.84 -22.26 14.83
C LEU A 520 2.91 -22.92 13.94
N VAL A 521 3.49 -22.17 12.99
CA VAL A 521 4.58 -22.65 12.14
C VAL A 521 5.83 -22.92 12.98
N ALA A 522 6.19 -22.02 13.89
CA ALA A 522 7.31 -22.20 14.81
C ALA A 522 7.12 -23.46 15.69
N GLU A 523 5.92 -23.70 16.21
CA GLU A 523 5.60 -24.91 16.98
C GLU A 523 5.77 -26.19 16.14
N ARG A 524 5.29 -26.18 14.89
CA ARG A 524 5.45 -27.32 13.95
C ARG A 524 6.91 -27.59 13.62
N ILE A 525 7.71 -26.55 13.40
CA ILE A 525 9.16 -26.67 13.17
C ILE A 525 9.85 -27.23 14.43
N GLY A 526 9.47 -26.77 15.62
CA GLY A 526 9.96 -27.31 16.89
C GLY A 526 9.66 -28.81 17.05
N LYS A 527 8.42 -29.23 16.77
CA LYS A 527 8.02 -30.66 16.78
C LYS A 527 8.81 -31.48 15.75
N LEU A 528 8.99 -30.95 14.54
CA LEU A 528 9.79 -31.61 13.49
C LEU A 528 11.24 -31.81 13.95
N GLY A 529 11.87 -30.79 14.52
CA GLY A 529 13.20 -30.89 15.12
C GLY A 529 13.31 -32.02 16.15
N GLY A 530 12.32 -32.13 17.04
CA GLY A 530 12.24 -33.22 18.01
C GLY A 530 12.13 -34.62 17.38
N THR A 531 11.31 -34.77 16.34
CA THR A 531 11.17 -36.07 15.63
C THR A 531 12.44 -36.46 14.88
N LEU A 532 13.13 -35.50 14.25
CA LEU A 532 14.40 -35.74 13.58
C LEU A 532 15.50 -36.14 14.56
N ASN A 533 15.55 -35.49 15.74
CA ASN A 533 16.45 -35.87 16.81
C ASN A 533 16.17 -37.32 17.30
N THR A 534 14.90 -37.68 17.46
CA THR A 534 14.49 -39.04 17.85
C THR A 534 14.89 -40.08 16.79
N ALA A 535 14.64 -39.79 15.51
CA ALA A 535 15.03 -40.66 14.40
C ALA A 535 16.55 -40.83 14.31
N SER A 536 17.32 -39.75 14.50
CA SER A 536 18.78 -39.77 14.57
C SER A 536 19.26 -40.65 15.73
N ASN A 537 18.66 -40.53 16.92
CA ASN A 537 18.98 -41.38 18.06
C ASN A 537 18.69 -42.86 17.81
N HIS A 538 17.58 -43.20 17.15
CA HIS A 538 17.28 -44.59 16.77
C HIS A 538 18.27 -45.15 15.75
N TYR A 539 18.64 -44.35 14.74
CA TYR A 539 19.66 -44.72 13.77
C TYR A 539 21.01 -44.99 14.46
N ASN A 540 21.47 -44.07 15.31
CA ASN A 540 22.72 -44.21 16.05
C ASN A 540 22.70 -45.41 17.02
N SER A 541 21.55 -45.70 17.64
CA SER A 541 21.36 -46.89 18.47
C SER A 541 21.46 -48.19 17.64
N ALA A 542 20.87 -48.23 16.44
CA ALA A 542 20.95 -49.39 15.55
C ALA A 542 22.38 -49.63 15.05
N ILE A 543 23.11 -48.55 14.70
CA ILE A 543 24.52 -48.60 14.35
C ILE A 543 25.35 -49.11 15.53
N THR A 544 25.07 -48.66 16.75
CA THR A 544 25.78 -49.13 17.96
C THR A 544 25.47 -50.59 18.26
N ALA A 545 24.24 -51.07 18.08
CA ALA A 545 23.88 -52.47 18.25
C ALA A 545 24.55 -53.39 17.20
N LEU A 546 24.75 -52.87 15.98
CA LEU A 546 25.38 -53.62 14.90
C LEU A 546 26.92 -53.57 14.98
N ALA A 547 27.51 -52.39 15.12
CA ALA A 547 28.95 -52.11 14.99
C ALA A 547 29.66 -51.66 16.29
N GLY A 548 28.94 -51.52 17.41
CA GLY A 548 29.54 -51.17 18.71
C GLY A 548 30.38 -52.29 19.33
N GLN A 549 31.11 -51.99 20.41
CA GLN A 549 32.07 -52.93 21.04
C GLN A 549 31.47 -54.30 21.47
N GLN A 550 30.17 -54.34 21.81
CA GLN A 550 29.44 -55.58 22.12
C GLN A 550 28.46 -56.01 21.02
N GLY A 551 28.50 -55.33 19.87
CA GLY A 551 27.58 -55.48 18.75
C GLY A 551 27.76 -56.76 17.94
N LEU A 552 26.85 -56.98 17.00
CA LEU A 552 26.82 -58.19 16.16
C LEU A 552 28.05 -58.31 15.24
N TYR A 553 28.69 -57.20 14.87
CA TYR A 553 29.89 -57.18 14.02
C TYR A 553 31.02 -58.02 14.62
N GLY A 554 31.36 -57.82 15.91
CA GLY A 554 32.40 -58.61 16.58
C GLY A 554 32.03 -60.09 16.77
N LYS A 555 30.73 -60.41 16.87
CA LYS A 555 30.25 -61.80 16.98
C LYS A 555 30.28 -62.52 15.63
N ILE A 556 29.91 -61.83 14.56
CA ILE A 556 29.92 -62.35 13.19
C ILE A 556 31.36 -62.46 12.66
N ASP A 557 32.25 -61.53 13.00
CA ASP A 557 33.66 -61.57 12.63
C ASP A 557 34.38 -62.78 13.25
N ARG A 558 34.14 -63.06 14.54
CA ARG A 558 34.60 -64.30 15.19
C ARG A 558 34.01 -65.55 14.53
N PHE A 559 32.77 -65.52 14.07
CA PHE A 559 32.10 -66.65 13.40
C PHE A 559 32.63 -66.87 11.97
N SER A 560 32.96 -65.80 11.25
CA SER A 560 33.60 -65.81 9.92
C SER A 560 34.96 -66.51 9.96
N GLN A 561 35.76 -66.26 11.01
CA GLN A 561 37.06 -66.93 11.21
C GLN A 561 36.94 -68.45 11.45
N LEU A 562 35.78 -68.94 11.90
CA LEU A 562 35.51 -70.35 12.21
C LEU A 562 34.85 -71.14 11.06
N SER A 563 34.35 -70.48 10.01
CA SER A 563 33.57 -71.13 8.94
C SER A 563 34.15 -70.86 7.55
N ALA A 564 34.62 -71.91 6.86
CA ALA A 564 35.26 -71.82 5.54
C ALA A 564 34.29 -71.57 4.35
N LYS A 565 33.06 -71.10 4.60
CA LYS A 565 31.99 -70.93 3.59
C LYS A 565 31.30 -69.56 3.62
N VAL A 566 32.03 -68.49 3.93
CA VAL A 566 31.50 -67.10 3.88
C VAL A 566 32.24 -66.30 2.82
N SER A 567 31.53 -65.75 1.82
CA SER A 567 32.14 -65.04 0.68
C SER A 567 31.78 -63.56 0.56
N LYS A 568 31.09 -62.97 1.55
CA LYS A 568 30.69 -61.55 1.53
C LYS A 568 31.14 -60.84 2.81
N THR A 569 31.80 -59.70 2.65
CA THR A 569 32.22 -58.79 3.72
C THR A 569 31.13 -57.75 4.01
N LEU A 570 30.93 -57.42 5.29
CA LEU A 570 29.99 -56.40 5.73
C LEU A 570 30.53 -54.99 5.40
N PRO A 571 29.69 -54.05 4.93
CA PRO A 571 30.10 -52.67 4.65
C PRO A 571 30.39 -51.88 5.93
N THR A 572 31.32 -50.94 5.86
CA THR A 572 31.62 -49.99 6.95
C THR A 572 30.44 -49.04 7.15
N LEU A 573 29.93 -48.96 8.38
CA LEU A 573 28.84 -48.08 8.76
C LEU A 573 29.37 -47.05 9.77
N GLU A 574 29.27 -45.76 9.44
CA GLU A 574 29.64 -44.67 10.34
C GLU A 574 28.40 -44.12 11.07
N PRO A 575 28.49 -43.80 12.37
CA PRO A 575 27.40 -43.15 13.09
C PRO A 575 27.17 -41.74 12.53
N VAL A 576 25.90 -41.36 12.42
CA VAL A 576 25.52 -40.05 11.92
C VAL A 576 25.38 -39.11 13.12
N HIS A 577 26.38 -38.25 13.34
CA HIS A 577 26.26 -37.13 14.27
C HIS A 577 25.53 -35.98 13.57
N VAL A 578 24.19 -35.94 13.69
CA VAL A 578 23.44 -34.72 13.36
C VAL A 578 23.29 -33.91 14.65
N ASP A 579 24.21 -32.99 14.89
CA ASP A 579 23.95 -31.91 15.84
C ASP A 579 22.93 -30.97 15.20
N PHE A 580 21.64 -31.29 15.35
CA PHE A 580 20.60 -30.30 15.12
C PHE A 580 20.78 -29.25 16.20
N GLN A 581 21.41 -28.12 15.84
CA GLN A 581 21.61 -26.95 16.70
C GLN A 581 20.25 -26.33 17.05
N SER A 582 19.51 -27.01 17.93
CA SER A 582 18.22 -26.58 18.46
C SER A 582 18.38 -25.25 19.23
N GLU A 583 19.57 -25.01 19.78
CA GLU A 583 19.95 -23.76 20.44
C GLU A 583 20.04 -22.55 19.49
N ARG A 584 20.30 -22.73 18.18
CA ARG A 584 20.28 -21.61 17.22
C ARG A 584 18.88 -21.10 16.92
N LEU A 585 17.85 -21.91 17.12
CA LEU A 585 16.45 -21.46 17.02
C LEU A 585 16.05 -20.63 18.25
N SER A 586 16.58 -20.93 19.44
CA SER A 586 16.37 -20.09 20.64
C SER A 586 17.17 -18.78 20.62
N LEU A 587 18.28 -18.70 19.88
CA LEU A 587 19.16 -17.52 19.81
C LEU A 587 18.73 -16.45 18.79
N ILE A 588 17.80 -16.75 17.87
CA ILE A 588 17.31 -15.76 16.87
C ILE A 588 16.24 -14.83 17.46
N VAL A 589 15.66 -15.18 18.62
CA VAL A 589 14.83 -14.26 19.40
C VAL A 589 15.76 -13.52 20.36
N GLU A 590 16.47 -12.53 19.85
CA GLU A 590 16.86 -11.41 20.70
C GLU A 590 15.54 -10.75 21.13
N ALA A 591 15.21 -10.82 22.41
CA ALA A 591 14.08 -10.07 22.94
C ALA A 591 14.34 -8.61 22.57
N LEU A 592 13.46 -8.02 21.76
CA LEU A 592 13.43 -6.56 21.66
C LEU A 592 13.27 -6.06 23.09
N ASP A 593 14.26 -5.32 23.59
CA ASP A 593 14.15 -4.62 24.86
C ASP A 593 12.81 -3.88 24.82
N GLU A 594 11.87 -4.31 25.66
CA GLU A 594 10.68 -3.53 25.97
C GLU A 594 11.20 -2.23 26.55
N SER A 595 11.27 -1.19 25.71
CA SER A 595 11.34 0.17 26.19
C SER A 595 10.18 0.31 27.18
N PRO A 596 10.42 0.70 28.44
CA PRO A 596 9.34 0.80 29.41
C PRO A 596 8.31 1.77 28.83
N GLU A 597 7.09 1.27 28.64
CA GLU A 597 5.96 2.10 28.25
C GLU A 597 5.95 3.36 29.13
N PRO A 598 5.79 4.56 28.57
CA PRO A 598 5.50 5.71 29.39
C PRO A 598 4.17 5.41 30.07
N ASN A 599 4.23 5.22 31.38
CA ASN A 599 3.09 4.99 32.25
C ASN A 599 2.10 6.15 32.06
N GLU A 600 1.16 6.00 31.12
CA GLU A 600 -0.02 6.86 31.02
C GLU A 600 -0.92 6.54 32.20
N SER A 601 -0.55 7.11 33.35
CA SER A 601 -1.47 7.32 34.44
C SER A 601 -2.57 8.25 33.93
N LEU A 602 -3.70 7.66 33.53
CA LEU A 602 -5.00 8.32 33.42
C LEU A 602 -5.16 9.29 34.60
N PRO A 603 -5.49 10.57 34.39
CA PRO A 603 -5.78 11.48 35.49
C PRO A 603 -7.00 10.97 36.24
N GLN A 604 -6.80 10.45 37.44
CA GLN A 604 -7.90 10.22 38.38
C GLN A 604 -8.50 11.59 38.73
N LEU A 605 -9.77 11.75 38.41
CA LEU A 605 -10.61 12.83 38.91
C LEU A 605 -10.49 12.90 40.45
N PRO A 606 -10.33 14.09 41.06
CA PRO A 606 -10.30 14.18 42.51
C PRO A 606 -11.70 13.85 43.04
N ALA A 607 -11.78 12.80 43.85
CA ALA A 607 -12.90 12.58 44.74
C ALA A 607 -12.82 13.62 45.86
N ASP A 608 -13.91 14.37 46.03
CA ASP A 608 -14.23 15.02 47.29
C ASP A 608 -14.15 13.98 48.41
N ASP A 609 -13.38 14.26 49.46
CA ASP A 609 -13.87 14.09 50.82
C ASP A 609 -13.02 14.88 51.82
N HIS A 610 -13.76 15.52 52.73
CA HIS A 610 -13.33 16.37 53.82
C HIS A 610 -12.69 15.57 54.98
N GLU A 611 -12.04 16.34 55.88
CA GLU A 611 -11.60 16.00 57.25
C GLU A 611 -10.24 15.25 57.34
N GLY A 612 -9.26 15.62 58.17
CA GLY A 612 -9.15 16.61 59.22
C GLY A 612 -7.73 16.55 59.86
N GLU A 613 -7.31 17.67 60.41
CA GLU A 613 -6.42 17.89 61.57
C GLU A 613 -5.04 17.19 61.77
N GLN A 614 -4.06 18.07 61.99
CA GLN A 614 -3.04 18.10 63.06
C GLN A 614 -1.62 17.51 62.85
N SER A 615 -0.67 18.46 62.75
CA SER A 615 0.60 18.62 63.48
C SER A 615 1.60 17.45 63.63
N SER A 616 2.87 17.70 63.26
CA SER A 616 3.97 17.89 64.24
C SER A 616 5.34 18.13 63.60
N HIS A 617 6.12 18.97 64.27
CA HIS A 617 7.54 19.35 64.10
C HIS A 617 8.55 18.21 63.91
N THR A 618 9.67 18.50 63.22
CA THR A 618 11.08 18.56 63.71
C THR A 618 12.04 18.59 62.51
N GLU A 619 12.76 19.68 62.24
CA GLU A 619 14.13 19.99 62.72
C GLU A 619 15.15 18.85 62.56
N THR A 620 16.07 18.97 61.59
CA THR A 620 17.54 18.86 61.78
C THR A 620 18.29 19.17 60.47
N SER A 621 19.11 20.22 60.51
CA SER A 621 20.34 20.39 59.69
C SER A 621 21.54 19.88 60.55
N PRO A 622 22.83 19.93 60.17
CA PRO A 622 23.50 20.05 58.86
C PRO A 622 24.68 19.03 58.69
N LYS A 623 25.37 19.03 57.53
CA LYS A 623 26.86 18.98 57.36
C LYS A 623 27.22 18.61 55.91
N ASN A 624 27.97 19.48 55.21
CA ASN A 624 29.41 19.36 54.90
C ASN A 624 29.70 18.11 54.03
N GLU A 625 30.39 18.15 52.89
CA GLU A 625 31.55 18.95 52.51
C GLU A 625 32.12 18.42 51.17
N PHE A 626 32.95 19.22 50.49
CA PHE A 626 34.02 18.86 49.52
C PHE A 626 33.62 18.18 48.19
N GLU A 627 34.24 18.38 47.02
CA GLU A 627 35.12 19.37 46.37
C GLU A 627 35.45 18.80 44.96
N PHE A 628 35.81 19.66 44.01
CA PHE A 628 36.66 19.44 42.81
C PHE A 628 36.40 18.25 41.88
N PHE A 629 35.96 18.53 40.64
CA PHE A 629 36.84 18.76 39.48
C PHE A 629 36.09 19.46 38.34
#